data_AF-A0A7G8GIQ4-F1
#
_entry.id   AF-A0A7G8GIQ4-F1
#
_cell.length_a   1.000
_cell.length_b   1.000
_cell.length_c   1.000
_cell.angle_alpha   90.00
_cell.angle_beta   90.00
_cell.angle_gamma   90.00
#
_symmetry.space_group_name_H-M   'P 1'
#
loop_
_entity.id
_entity.type
_entity.pdbx_description
1 polymer ?
#
loop_
_entity_poly.entity_id
_entity_poly.type
_entity_poly.pdbx_seq_one_letter_code
_entity_poly.pdbx_strand_id
1 'polypeptide(L)'
;MSFNYALNGDELTVEEGTIAIPEFAFRQNNLFLTVVLPTTLETIGRFAFDETSLTEVSLPDSLITIEQGAFRQSDLTELVVPDSVVSIGASAFDNTDLAAVRLPESLTSIGDYAFYNTPLTQVIIPESVQALGRGAFAATNIESVVVPASFAGNLPTNAFNPGTEITLSVEAPAEEVREEPTIEPSASESPGSPSNAASSSNTASSSSSAPSVRTALESLGAVNQVVDSIQRVVDKVIQVGDSVKLSSSDAEIIVPEKFSDLISIDHSLANKIALNAPSFVKNLDVEMQVPGLQLDAKKMAKSDIVFASGLNAELVSEVRKMKKVTISMFKGDDVVRFVDGAILKSSVSTGQGDDQVILGQDVTVGKNSKFRLGEGSDQVDIKGEVKKMKIDLGDDRNADVVSLEAEDLISKKLKISNFNRDDRLIVDGDVFGYSDLRDNDFDRIKISFTATSVIGKVMDSLGISELSDIL
;
A
#
# COMPACT_ATOMS: atom_id res chain seq x y z
N MET A 1 19.21 33.98 -19.61
CA MET A 1 20.46 33.47 -18.99
C MET A 1 21.09 32.47 -19.95
N SER A 2 22.32 32.00 -19.74
CA SER A 2 22.79 30.79 -20.41
C SER A 2 22.02 29.61 -19.86
N PHE A 3 21.18 29.00 -20.68
CA PHE A 3 20.48 27.77 -20.34
C PHE A 3 21.37 26.60 -20.74
N ASN A 4 21.83 25.84 -19.74
CA ASN A 4 22.87 24.84 -19.89
C ASN A 4 22.26 23.43 -19.87
N TYR A 5 22.67 22.60 -20.82
CA TYR A 5 22.30 21.20 -20.93
C TYR A 5 23.44 20.40 -21.56
N ALA A 6 23.40 19.09 -21.39
CA ALA A 6 24.26 18.12 -22.07
C ALA A 6 23.38 17.10 -22.82
N LEU A 7 23.89 16.58 -23.93
CA LEU A 7 23.29 15.47 -24.67
C LEU A 7 24.30 14.32 -24.70
N ASN A 8 23.90 13.14 -24.24
CA ASN A 8 24.76 11.98 -24.09
C ASN A 8 24.11 10.74 -24.72
N GLY A 9 24.30 10.59 -26.04
CA GLY A 9 23.51 9.65 -26.83
C GLY A 9 22.10 10.20 -27.02
N ASP A 10 21.11 9.43 -26.58
CA ASP A 10 19.68 9.73 -26.58
C ASP A 10 19.13 10.25 -25.23
N GLU A 11 20.01 10.47 -24.24
CA GLU A 11 19.66 11.12 -22.96
C GLU A 11 20.02 12.62 -22.98
N LEU A 12 19.05 13.47 -22.67
CA LEU A 12 19.23 14.91 -22.44
C LEU A 12 19.32 15.19 -20.93
N THR A 13 20.37 15.89 -20.48
CA THR A 13 20.52 16.33 -19.08
C THR A 13 20.46 17.85 -19.00
N VAL A 14 19.55 18.41 -18.19
CA VAL A 14 19.52 19.86 -17.87
C VAL A 14 20.34 20.13 -16.60
N GLU A 15 21.05 21.27 -16.52
CA GLU A 15 21.95 21.57 -15.39
C GLU A 15 21.21 21.71 -14.05
N GLU A 16 21.72 21.05 -13.00
CA GLU A 16 21.20 21.12 -11.64
C GLU A 16 21.29 22.54 -11.06
N GLY A 17 20.23 23.01 -10.40
CA GLY A 17 20.06 24.43 -10.05
C GLY A 17 19.35 25.26 -11.12
N THR A 18 18.96 24.67 -12.27
CA THR A 18 18.03 25.32 -13.20
C THR A 18 16.63 25.36 -12.60
N ILE A 19 16.06 26.57 -12.48
CA ILE A 19 14.72 26.80 -11.91
C ILE A 19 13.62 26.80 -12.99
N ALA A 20 13.94 27.17 -14.23
CA ALA A 20 13.00 27.13 -15.34
C ALA A 20 13.67 26.73 -16.66
N ILE A 21 13.03 25.86 -17.43
CA ILE A 21 13.39 25.58 -18.82
C ILE A 21 12.76 26.67 -19.70
N PRO A 22 13.52 27.40 -20.53
CA PRO A 22 12.98 28.50 -21.34
C PRO A 22 11.93 28.09 -22.38
N GLU A 23 11.12 29.06 -22.81
CA GLU A 23 10.26 28.94 -23.99
C GLU A 23 11.08 28.50 -25.23
N PHE A 24 10.56 27.50 -25.96
CA PHE A 24 11.18 26.83 -27.13
C PHE A 24 12.54 26.11 -26.90
N ALA A 25 12.97 25.86 -25.66
CA ALA A 25 14.34 25.39 -25.35
C ALA A 25 14.83 24.15 -26.14
N PHE A 26 13.95 23.16 -26.37
CA PHE A 26 14.24 21.92 -27.08
C PHE A 26 13.23 21.62 -28.20
N ARG A 27 12.48 22.62 -28.65
CA ARG A 27 11.46 22.44 -29.69
C ARG A 27 12.03 21.79 -30.96
N GLN A 28 11.31 20.83 -31.53
CA GLN A 28 11.67 20.08 -32.75
C GLN A 28 13.01 19.33 -32.66
N ASN A 29 13.47 19.00 -31.44
CA ASN A 29 14.73 18.30 -31.20
C ASN A 29 14.52 16.79 -30.99
N ASN A 30 14.71 16.01 -32.05
CA ASN A 30 14.55 14.55 -32.04
C ASN A 30 15.91 13.82 -31.92
N LEU A 31 16.82 14.38 -31.12
CA LEU A 31 18.13 13.78 -30.81
C LEU A 31 18.15 13.04 -29.46
N PHE A 32 17.11 13.20 -28.65
CA PHE A 32 16.93 12.50 -27.37
C PHE A 32 15.57 11.81 -27.32
N LEU A 33 15.50 10.72 -26.54
CA LEU A 33 14.28 9.97 -26.23
C LEU A 33 13.90 10.11 -24.74
N THR A 34 14.85 10.49 -23.88
CA THR A 34 14.66 10.67 -22.44
C THR A 34 15.21 12.03 -21.98
N VAL A 35 14.70 12.55 -20.86
CA VAL A 35 15.23 13.77 -20.24
C VAL A 35 15.38 13.65 -18.72
N VAL A 36 16.59 13.97 -18.24
CA VAL A 36 16.91 14.15 -16.83
C VAL A 36 16.70 15.62 -16.46
N LEU A 37 15.62 15.88 -15.72
CA LEU A 37 15.25 17.19 -15.18
C LEU A 37 15.88 17.41 -13.79
N PRO A 38 16.29 18.64 -13.44
CA PRO A 38 16.98 18.91 -12.19
C PRO A 38 16.02 19.06 -11.02
N THR A 39 16.51 18.82 -9.81
CA THR A 39 15.69 18.79 -8.57
C THR A 39 15.15 20.16 -8.14
N THR A 40 15.60 21.23 -8.78
CA THR A 40 15.18 22.62 -8.54
C THR A 40 14.19 23.18 -9.57
N LEU A 41 13.72 22.39 -10.53
CA LEU A 41 12.91 22.88 -11.65
C LEU A 41 11.47 23.22 -11.20
N GLU A 42 11.15 24.51 -11.14
CA GLU A 42 9.82 25.04 -10.80
C GLU A 42 8.91 25.24 -12.03
N THR A 43 9.47 25.37 -13.24
CA THR A 43 8.67 25.66 -14.46
C THR A 43 9.24 25.04 -15.73
N ILE A 44 8.38 24.38 -16.52
CA ILE A 44 8.68 23.98 -17.90
C ILE A 44 8.02 24.98 -18.84
N GLY A 45 8.85 25.72 -19.58
CA GLY A 45 8.44 26.87 -20.37
C GLY A 45 7.58 26.55 -21.60
N ARG A 46 6.92 27.58 -22.13
CA ARG A 46 6.04 27.46 -23.32
C ARG A 46 6.75 26.74 -24.47
N PHE A 47 6.14 25.67 -24.98
CA PHE A 47 6.68 24.88 -26.09
C PHE A 47 8.11 24.34 -25.87
N ALA A 48 8.54 24.10 -24.63
CA ALA A 48 9.90 23.68 -24.30
C ALA A 48 10.33 22.36 -24.99
N PHE A 49 9.45 21.36 -25.02
CA PHE A 49 9.64 20.05 -25.65
C PHE A 49 8.61 19.81 -26.78
N ASP A 50 8.12 20.89 -27.40
CA ASP A 50 7.16 20.84 -28.50
C ASP A 50 7.73 20.13 -29.73
N GLU A 51 6.98 19.20 -30.33
CA GLU A 51 7.37 18.41 -31.51
C GLU A 51 8.66 17.58 -31.28
N THR A 52 8.83 16.95 -30.10
CA THR A 52 10.02 16.14 -29.73
C THR A 52 9.78 14.64 -29.61
N SER A 53 10.74 13.81 -30.01
CA SER A 53 10.67 12.34 -29.80
C SER A 53 10.92 11.87 -28.35
N LEU A 54 10.52 12.67 -27.37
CA LEU A 54 10.63 12.34 -25.95
C LEU A 54 9.57 11.29 -25.56
N THR A 55 10.00 10.07 -25.22
CA THR A 55 9.09 8.94 -24.90
C THR A 55 8.79 8.79 -23.41
N GLU A 56 9.69 9.25 -22.53
CA GLU A 56 9.51 9.24 -21.08
C GLU A 56 10.07 10.50 -20.41
N VAL A 57 9.42 10.95 -19.32
CA VAL A 57 9.91 12.06 -18.50
C VAL A 57 9.57 11.86 -17.01
N SER A 58 10.58 11.91 -16.14
CA SER A 58 10.39 12.02 -14.70
C SER A 58 10.33 13.50 -14.31
N LEU A 59 9.13 14.06 -14.22
CA LEU A 59 8.91 15.39 -13.66
C LEU A 59 9.40 15.44 -12.19
N PRO A 60 10.10 16.51 -11.75
CA PRO A 60 10.61 16.61 -10.38
C PRO A 60 9.58 17.21 -9.41
N ASP A 61 9.68 16.86 -8.13
CA ASP A 61 8.73 17.24 -7.08
C ASP A 61 8.71 18.76 -6.77
N SER A 62 9.62 19.54 -7.34
CA SER A 62 9.66 21.00 -7.29
C SER A 62 8.78 21.70 -8.34
N LEU A 63 8.24 20.96 -9.31
CA LEU A 63 7.60 21.54 -10.50
C LEU A 63 6.23 22.15 -10.19
N ILE A 64 6.10 23.47 -10.34
CA ILE A 64 4.88 24.22 -10.03
C ILE A 64 4.00 24.41 -11.28
N THR A 65 4.61 24.60 -12.46
CA THR A 65 3.91 25.00 -13.68
C THR A 65 4.43 24.28 -14.92
N ILE A 66 3.50 23.75 -15.73
CA ILE A 66 3.75 23.23 -17.08
C ILE A 66 3.08 24.19 -18.06
N GLU A 67 3.85 25.02 -18.77
CA GLU A 67 3.28 26.11 -19.58
C GLU A 67 2.65 25.64 -20.91
N GLN A 68 2.09 26.59 -21.67
CA GLN A 68 1.41 26.35 -22.95
C GLN A 68 2.26 25.50 -23.91
N GLY A 69 1.71 24.37 -24.38
CA GLY A 69 2.35 23.53 -25.39
C GLY A 69 3.64 22.83 -24.94
N ALA A 70 3.95 22.79 -23.64
CA ALA A 70 5.24 22.34 -23.10
C ALA A 70 5.74 20.99 -23.66
N PHE A 71 4.86 20.03 -23.87
CA PHE A 71 5.10 18.69 -24.41
C PHE A 71 4.12 18.36 -25.57
N ARG A 72 3.67 19.38 -26.31
CA ARG A 72 2.76 19.19 -27.44
C ARG A 72 3.47 18.39 -28.55
N GLN A 73 2.78 17.46 -29.18
CA GLN A 73 3.33 16.62 -30.26
C GLN A 73 4.63 15.88 -29.86
N SER A 74 4.70 15.38 -28.62
CA SER A 74 5.79 14.48 -28.18
C SER A 74 5.34 13.04 -28.03
N ASP A 75 6.27 12.11 -28.24
CA ASP A 75 6.08 10.65 -28.23
C ASP A 75 5.84 10.05 -26.81
N LEU A 76 5.42 10.86 -25.83
CA LEU A 76 5.19 10.49 -24.43
C LEU A 76 3.99 9.53 -24.30
N THR A 77 4.17 8.39 -23.64
CA THR A 77 3.14 7.33 -23.50
C THR A 77 2.49 7.26 -22.10
N GLU A 78 3.22 7.63 -21.05
CA GLU A 78 2.75 7.69 -19.67
C GLU A 78 3.22 8.98 -18.98
N LEU A 79 2.40 9.53 -18.08
CA LEU A 79 2.76 10.71 -17.30
C LEU A 79 2.24 10.67 -15.86
N VAL A 80 3.15 10.85 -14.91
CA VAL A 80 2.81 11.20 -13.52
C VAL A 80 3.11 12.68 -13.33
N VAL A 81 2.07 13.48 -13.15
CA VAL A 81 2.22 14.89 -12.74
C VAL A 81 2.48 14.92 -11.22
N PRO A 82 3.54 15.58 -10.73
CA PRO A 82 3.90 15.57 -9.32
C PRO A 82 2.98 16.48 -8.49
N ASP A 83 2.89 16.21 -7.19
CA ASP A 83 1.86 16.80 -6.31
C ASP A 83 2.06 18.30 -5.99
N SER A 84 3.04 18.93 -6.61
CA SER A 84 3.34 20.37 -6.56
C SER A 84 2.83 21.16 -7.78
N VAL A 85 2.35 20.51 -8.85
CA VAL A 85 1.89 21.22 -10.07
C VAL A 85 0.53 21.88 -9.86
N VAL A 86 0.54 23.21 -9.76
CA VAL A 86 -0.64 24.05 -9.56
C VAL A 86 -1.40 24.31 -10.86
N SER A 87 -0.73 24.26 -12.02
CA SER A 87 -1.35 24.54 -13.33
C SER A 87 -0.73 23.80 -14.52
N ILE A 88 -1.58 23.39 -15.46
CA ILE A 88 -1.23 22.81 -16.76
C ILE A 88 -1.75 23.74 -17.87
N GLY A 89 -0.86 24.21 -18.73
CA GLY A 89 -1.14 25.19 -19.78
C GLY A 89 -1.98 24.67 -20.94
N ALA A 90 -2.46 25.60 -21.78
CA ALA A 90 -3.20 25.25 -22.98
C ALA A 90 -2.33 24.43 -23.96
N SER A 91 -2.91 23.41 -24.57
CA SER A 91 -2.22 22.42 -25.43
C SER A 91 -1.00 21.73 -24.79
N ALA A 92 -0.82 21.70 -23.46
CA ALA A 92 0.42 21.23 -22.83
C ALA A 92 0.89 19.83 -23.28
N PHE A 93 -0.04 18.89 -23.52
CA PHE A 93 0.17 17.51 -23.97
C PHE A 93 -0.72 17.17 -25.20
N ASP A 94 -1.06 18.19 -25.98
CA ASP A 94 -1.86 18.10 -27.20
C ASP A 94 -1.13 17.27 -28.28
N ASN A 95 -1.83 16.29 -28.89
CA ASN A 95 -1.29 15.30 -29.83
C ASN A 95 -0.10 14.48 -29.27
N THR A 96 -0.21 13.97 -28.03
CA THR A 96 0.74 13.01 -27.43
C THR A 96 0.17 11.59 -27.39
N ASP A 97 1.02 10.57 -27.30
CA ASP A 97 0.63 9.16 -27.18
C ASP A 97 0.22 8.73 -25.75
N LEU A 98 -0.10 9.70 -24.88
CA LEU A 98 -0.45 9.47 -23.47
C LEU A 98 -1.69 8.58 -23.33
N ALA A 99 -1.48 7.33 -22.91
CA ALA A 99 -2.55 6.37 -22.64
C ALA A 99 -3.10 6.48 -21.21
N ALA A 100 -2.30 7.00 -20.27
CA ALA A 100 -2.70 7.29 -18.89
C ALA A 100 -2.02 8.57 -18.37
N VAL A 101 -2.73 9.30 -17.51
CA VAL A 101 -2.19 10.44 -16.76
C VAL A 101 -2.71 10.45 -15.33
N ARG A 102 -1.83 10.67 -14.34
CA ARG A 102 -2.24 11.03 -12.97
C ARG A 102 -2.16 12.54 -12.80
N LEU A 103 -3.28 13.16 -12.41
CA LEU A 103 -3.37 14.57 -12.01
C LEU A 103 -3.31 14.68 -10.48
N PRO A 104 -2.69 15.72 -9.90
CA PRO A 104 -2.55 15.87 -8.45
C PRO A 104 -3.67 16.71 -7.82
N GLU A 105 -3.94 16.49 -6.53
CA GLU A 105 -4.91 17.28 -5.72
C GLU A 105 -4.50 18.73 -5.45
N SER A 106 -3.35 19.18 -5.97
CA SER A 106 -2.91 20.59 -5.98
C SER A 106 -3.27 21.31 -7.28
N LEU A 107 -3.74 20.60 -8.31
CA LEU A 107 -3.99 21.14 -9.63
C LEU A 107 -5.22 22.05 -9.62
N THR A 108 -5.01 23.35 -9.77
CA THR A 108 -6.10 24.34 -9.79
C THR A 108 -6.66 24.60 -11.17
N SER A 109 -5.89 24.33 -12.23
CA SER A 109 -6.24 24.70 -13.60
C SER A 109 -5.64 23.80 -14.68
N ILE A 110 -6.48 23.47 -15.67
CA ILE A 110 -6.16 22.70 -16.87
C ILE A 110 -6.55 23.56 -18.08
N GLY A 111 -5.59 23.91 -18.94
CA GLY A 111 -5.81 24.84 -20.05
C GLY A 111 -6.63 24.27 -21.23
N ASP A 112 -7.04 25.18 -22.13
CA ASP A 112 -7.69 24.84 -23.40
C ASP A 112 -6.88 23.78 -24.18
N TYR A 113 -7.52 22.70 -24.63
CA TYR A 113 -6.90 21.60 -25.38
C TYR A 113 -5.71 20.88 -24.67
N ALA A 114 -5.55 21.00 -23.36
CA ALA A 114 -4.37 20.52 -22.63
C ALA A 114 -3.96 19.04 -22.91
N PHE A 115 -4.92 18.14 -23.11
CA PHE A 115 -4.73 16.73 -23.46
C PHE A 115 -5.51 16.36 -24.75
N TYR A 116 -5.66 17.30 -25.67
CA TYR A 116 -6.41 17.10 -26.91
C TYR A 116 -5.74 16.06 -27.82
N ASN A 117 -6.54 15.19 -28.45
CA ASN A 117 -6.06 14.14 -29.36
C ASN A 117 -4.98 13.24 -28.73
N THR A 118 -5.27 12.70 -27.54
CA THR A 118 -4.42 11.74 -26.81
C THR A 118 -5.16 10.42 -26.60
N PRO A 119 -4.50 9.25 -26.57
CA PRO A 119 -5.18 7.96 -26.46
C PRO A 119 -5.76 7.64 -25.08
N LEU A 120 -5.70 8.57 -24.11
CA LEU A 120 -6.29 8.48 -22.77
C LEU A 120 -7.66 7.80 -22.75
N THR A 121 -7.78 6.72 -21.99
CA THR A 121 -9.05 5.98 -21.78
C THR A 121 -9.79 6.36 -20.51
N GLN A 122 -9.09 6.95 -19.54
CA GLN A 122 -9.62 7.36 -18.25
C GLN A 122 -8.91 8.61 -17.73
N VAL A 123 -9.62 9.42 -16.96
CA VAL A 123 -9.06 10.50 -16.13
C VAL A 123 -9.98 10.74 -14.94
N ILE A 124 -9.41 11.16 -13.81
CA ILE A 124 -10.14 11.76 -12.70
C ILE A 124 -9.73 13.23 -12.67
N ILE A 125 -10.69 14.15 -12.61
CA ILE A 125 -10.42 15.58 -12.46
C ILE A 125 -10.44 15.88 -10.94
N PRO A 126 -9.32 16.30 -10.31
CA PRO A 126 -9.25 16.56 -8.87
C PRO A 126 -10.21 17.66 -8.39
N GLU A 127 -10.69 17.57 -7.13
CA GLU A 127 -11.64 18.56 -6.56
C GLU A 127 -11.07 19.98 -6.49
N SER A 128 -9.75 20.11 -6.47
CA SER A 128 -9.02 21.38 -6.52
C SER A 128 -9.15 22.13 -7.85
N VAL A 129 -9.55 21.46 -8.95
CA VAL A 129 -9.60 22.06 -10.29
C VAL A 129 -10.76 23.07 -10.37
N GLN A 130 -10.41 24.35 -10.33
CA GLN A 130 -11.35 25.47 -10.43
C GLN A 130 -11.54 25.95 -11.88
N ALA A 131 -10.60 25.65 -12.77
CA ALA A 131 -10.66 26.03 -14.17
C ALA A 131 -10.30 24.83 -15.08
N LEU A 132 -11.28 24.37 -15.85
CA LEU A 132 -11.10 23.40 -16.92
C LEU A 132 -11.19 24.10 -18.28
N GLY A 133 -10.32 23.73 -19.21
CA GLY A 133 -10.22 24.34 -20.53
C GLY A 133 -11.27 23.85 -21.51
N ARG A 134 -11.57 24.68 -22.52
CA ARG A 134 -12.31 24.28 -23.70
C ARG A 134 -11.52 23.19 -24.44
N GLY A 135 -12.15 22.07 -24.78
CA GLY A 135 -11.48 21.01 -25.54
C GLY A 135 -10.41 20.23 -24.76
N ALA A 136 -10.26 20.44 -23.44
CA ALA A 136 -9.14 19.94 -22.65
C ALA A 136 -8.87 18.44 -22.79
N PHE A 137 -9.92 17.62 -22.92
CA PHE A 137 -9.89 16.17 -23.13
C PHE A 137 -10.74 15.75 -24.34
N ALA A 138 -10.87 16.62 -25.35
CA ALA A 138 -11.53 16.27 -26.60
C ALA A 138 -10.59 15.47 -27.54
N ALA A 139 -11.17 14.65 -28.41
CA ALA A 139 -10.47 13.64 -29.21
C ALA A 139 -9.67 12.60 -28.38
N THR A 140 -10.11 12.32 -27.15
CA THR A 140 -9.59 11.23 -26.31
C THR A 140 -10.35 9.92 -26.54
N ASN A 141 -9.98 8.84 -25.84
CA ASN A 141 -10.76 7.60 -25.73
C ASN A 141 -11.57 7.52 -24.41
N ILE A 142 -11.78 8.64 -23.71
CA ILE A 142 -12.47 8.68 -22.42
C ILE A 142 -13.98 8.43 -22.61
N GLU A 143 -14.43 7.22 -22.25
CA GLU A 143 -15.85 6.84 -22.28
C GLU A 143 -16.62 7.40 -21.07
N SER A 144 -16.01 7.46 -19.90
CA SER A 144 -16.61 8.03 -18.68
C SER A 144 -15.60 8.83 -17.84
N VAL A 145 -16.07 9.88 -17.16
CA VAL A 145 -15.23 10.74 -16.31
C VAL A 145 -15.96 11.15 -15.02
N VAL A 146 -15.20 11.31 -13.94
CA VAL A 146 -15.62 11.99 -12.71
C VAL A 146 -15.09 13.43 -12.76
N VAL A 147 -15.97 14.41 -12.58
CA VAL A 147 -15.59 15.83 -12.49
C VAL A 147 -16.12 16.47 -11.20
N PRO A 148 -15.40 17.45 -10.62
CA PRO A 148 -15.79 18.10 -9.37
C PRO A 148 -17.21 18.67 -9.40
N ALA A 149 -17.88 18.65 -8.24
CA ALA A 149 -19.24 19.16 -8.09
C ALA A 149 -19.38 20.64 -8.50
N SER A 150 -18.29 21.41 -8.43
CA SER A 150 -18.18 22.80 -8.88
C SER A 150 -18.49 23.01 -10.37
N PHE A 151 -18.31 22.00 -11.22
CA PHE A 151 -18.63 22.07 -12.66
C PHE A 151 -20.10 21.80 -12.98
N ALA A 152 -20.95 21.51 -11.98
CA ALA A 152 -22.37 21.25 -12.17
C ALA A 152 -23.06 22.38 -12.97
N GLY A 153 -23.51 22.06 -14.19
CA GLY A 153 -24.16 23.00 -15.11
C GLY A 153 -23.25 24.04 -15.78
N ASN A 154 -21.95 24.09 -15.44
CA ASN A 154 -20.98 25.08 -15.93
C ASN A 154 -19.76 24.45 -16.64
N LEU A 155 -19.85 23.18 -17.04
CA LEU A 155 -18.76 22.48 -17.73
C LEU A 155 -18.38 23.20 -19.05
N PRO A 156 -17.08 23.39 -19.34
CA PRO A 156 -16.64 24.09 -20.56
C PRO A 156 -17.08 23.40 -21.86
N THR A 157 -17.32 24.22 -22.89
CA THR A 157 -17.74 23.74 -24.22
C THR A 157 -16.78 22.68 -24.78
N ASN A 158 -17.30 21.48 -25.01
CA ASN A 158 -16.56 20.32 -25.50
C ASN A 158 -15.31 19.99 -24.64
N ALA A 159 -15.37 20.16 -23.30
CA ALA A 159 -14.26 19.76 -22.42
C ALA A 159 -13.86 18.28 -22.62
N PHE A 160 -14.85 17.43 -22.91
CA PHE A 160 -14.71 16.01 -23.28
C PHE A 160 -15.39 15.74 -24.63
N ASN A 161 -15.33 14.50 -25.11
CA ASN A 161 -15.98 14.09 -26.36
C ASN A 161 -17.52 14.17 -26.27
N PRO A 162 -18.20 14.43 -27.40
CA PRO A 162 -19.64 14.21 -27.49
C PRO A 162 -19.97 12.72 -27.26
N GLY A 163 -20.60 12.42 -26.13
CA GLY A 163 -20.97 11.05 -25.74
C GLY A 163 -20.23 10.48 -24.54
N THR A 164 -19.17 11.14 -24.03
CA THR A 164 -18.56 10.78 -22.74
C THR A 164 -19.60 10.88 -21.61
N GLU A 165 -19.71 9.84 -20.78
CA GLU A 165 -20.52 9.87 -19.57
C GLU A 165 -19.83 10.73 -18.49
N ILE A 166 -20.53 11.75 -18.01
CA ILE A 166 -19.97 12.70 -17.03
C ILE A 166 -20.71 12.54 -15.71
N THR A 167 -20.00 12.03 -14.72
CA THR A 167 -20.45 11.93 -13.34
C THR A 167 -19.89 13.09 -12.53
N LEU A 168 -20.69 13.60 -11.59
CA LEU A 168 -20.23 14.60 -10.63
C LEU A 168 -19.70 13.89 -9.38
N SER A 169 -18.58 14.38 -8.85
CA SER A 169 -18.11 14.02 -7.52
C SER A 169 -19.20 14.27 -6.48
N VAL A 170 -19.37 13.31 -5.57
CA VAL A 170 -20.27 13.48 -4.42
C VAL A 170 -19.46 14.11 -3.30
N GLU A 171 -19.74 15.37 -2.96
CA GLU A 171 -19.17 16.01 -1.77
C GLU A 171 -19.42 15.11 -0.55
N ALA A 172 -18.34 14.64 0.08
CA ALA A 172 -18.44 14.16 1.45
C ALA A 172 -18.91 15.36 2.30
N PRO A 173 -20.00 15.23 3.08
CA PRO A 173 -20.47 16.35 3.89
C PRO A 173 -19.36 16.74 4.87
N ALA A 174 -18.91 18.00 4.79
CA ALA A 174 -17.81 18.50 5.60
C ALA A 174 -18.02 18.15 7.08
N GLU A 175 -17.02 17.55 7.71
CA GLU A 175 -17.13 17.14 9.11
C GLU A 175 -17.40 18.37 9.98
N GLU A 176 -18.61 18.42 10.53
CA GLU A 176 -19.05 19.48 11.44
C GLU A 176 -18.23 19.35 12.74
N VAL A 177 -17.14 20.12 12.83
CA VAL A 177 -16.23 20.12 13.99
C VAL A 177 -17.00 20.59 15.22
N ARG A 178 -17.50 19.63 15.98
CA ARG A 178 -18.18 19.85 17.26
C ARG A 178 -17.14 20.08 18.34
N GLU A 179 -16.77 21.34 18.53
CA GLU A 179 -16.05 21.76 19.73
C GLU A 179 -16.83 21.33 20.98
N GLU A 180 -16.17 20.62 21.91
CA GLU A 180 -16.76 20.35 23.21
C GLU A 180 -16.88 21.66 24.02
N PRO A 181 -18.01 21.89 24.71
CA PRO A 181 -18.26 23.17 25.36
C PRO A 181 -17.32 23.38 26.56
N THR A 182 -16.43 24.38 26.45
CA THR A 182 -15.62 24.84 27.58
C THR A 182 -16.49 25.52 28.64
N ILE A 183 -16.21 25.26 29.92
CA ILE A 183 -17.03 25.71 31.04
C ILE A 183 -16.56 27.09 31.52
N GLU A 184 -17.31 28.14 31.17
CA GLU A 184 -17.17 29.46 31.81
C GLU A 184 -18.01 29.59 33.10
N PRO A 185 -17.52 30.31 34.12
CA PRO A 185 -18.30 30.64 35.31
C PRO A 185 -18.91 32.06 35.28
N SER A 186 -20.24 32.10 35.47
CA SER A 186 -21.03 33.13 36.18
C SER A 186 -21.61 34.36 35.45
N ALA A 187 -22.93 34.56 35.68
CA ALA A 187 -23.73 35.80 35.65
C ALA A 187 -23.96 36.49 34.28
N SER A 188 -25.15 37.01 33.94
CA SER A 188 -26.40 37.21 34.73
C SER A 188 -27.67 37.37 33.87
N GLU A 189 -28.83 37.17 34.51
CA GLU A 189 -30.19 37.64 34.12
C GLU A 189 -30.94 36.99 32.93
N SER A 190 -32.23 37.38 32.78
CA SER A 190 -33.33 36.64 32.14
C SER A 190 -34.57 37.58 32.04
N PRO A 191 -35.75 37.22 31.47
CA PRO A 191 -36.10 36.16 30.52
C PRO A 191 -36.78 36.70 29.23
N GLY A 192 -37.09 35.84 28.24
CA GLY A 192 -37.89 36.23 27.06
C GLY A 192 -38.37 35.06 26.20
N SER A 193 -39.65 34.70 26.28
CA SER A 193 -40.32 33.62 25.53
C SER A 193 -41.61 34.15 24.86
N PRO A 194 -42.34 33.40 24.00
CA PRO A 194 -42.03 32.24 23.14
C PRO A 194 -42.62 32.39 21.70
N SER A 195 -42.89 31.26 21.03
CA SER A 195 -43.94 30.99 19.99
C SER A 195 -43.38 30.70 18.57
N ASN A 196 -43.63 29.52 18.01
CA ASN A 196 -44.79 29.07 17.18
C ASN A 196 -44.74 29.57 15.72
N ALA A 197 -45.08 28.79 14.69
CA ALA A 197 -45.40 27.34 14.61
C ALA A 197 -45.32 26.84 13.13
N ALA A 198 -45.69 25.57 12.91
CA ALA A 198 -45.88 24.89 11.61
C ALA A 198 -46.53 25.76 10.50
N SER A 199 -46.31 25.47 9.22
CA SER A 199 -47.10 24.50 8.42
C SER A 199 -46.93 24.83 6.91
N SER A 200 -47.30 24.04 5.89
CA SER A 200 -47.47 22.59 5.70
C SER A 200 -47.88 22.31 4.23
N SER A 201 -47.80 21.04 3.77
CA SER A 201 -48.69 20.46 2.73
C SER A 201 -48.46 20.92 1.25
N ASN A 202 -48.89 20.20 0.19
CA ASN A 202 -49.52 18.87 0.09
C ASN A 202 -49.47 18.27 -1.35
N THR A 203 -49.70 16.95 -1.46
CA THR A 203 -50.26 16.17 -2.62
C THR A 203 -49.60 16.29 -4.03
N ALA A 204 -49.15 15.22 -4.72
CA ALA A 204 -49.88 14.02 -5.22
C ALA A 204 -50.95 14.33 -6.29
N SER A 205 -51.13 13.60 -7.40
CA SER A 205 -50.44 12.47 -8.09
C SER A 205 -50.91 12.48 -9.59
N SER A 206 -50.65 11.58 -10.54
CA SER A 206 -50.12 10.19 -10.68
C SER A 206 -49.62 10.01 -12.15
N SER A 207 -49.40 8.86 -12.84
CA SER A 207 -49.67 7.42 -12.64
C SER A 207 -48.74 6.54 -13.53
N SER A 208 -49.05 5.24 -13.65
CA SER A 208 -48.40 4.12 -14.36
C SER A 208 -48.03 4.27 -15.85
N SER A 209 -46.78 3.88 -16.19
CA SER A 209 -46.51 2.67 -17.01
C SER A 209 -45.01 2.33 -17.03
N ALA A 210 -44.56 1.40 -16.19
CA ALA A 210 -43.15 1.00 -16.11
C ALA A 210 -42.82 -0.10 -17.14
N PRO A 211 -41.78 0.07 -17.98
CA PRO A 211 -41.12 -1.06 -18.65
C PRO A 211 -40.63 -2.04 -17.58
N SER A 212 -40.87 -3.34 -17.80
CA SER A 212 -40.70 -4.33 -16.74
C SER A 212 -39.24 -4.51 -16.34
N VAL A 213 -39.01 -4.76 -15.04
CA VAL A 213 -37.71 -4.99 -14.37
C VAL A 213 -36.79 -5.97 -15.11
N ARG A 214 -37.32 -6.86 -15.96
CA ARG A 214 -36.51 -7.68 -16.89
C ARG A 214 -35.59 -6.89 -17.81
N THR A 215 -36.06 -5.81 -18.44
CA THR A 215 -35.22 -5.05 -19.37
C THR A 215 -34.08 -4.33 -18.62
N ALA A 216 -34.33 -3.92 -17.38
CA ALA A 216 -33.29 -3.43 -16.48
C ALA A 216 -32.31 -4.55 -16.06
N LEU A 217 -32.78 -5.77 -15.80
CA LEU A 217 -31.90 -6.93 -15.56
C LEU A 217 -31.08 -7.34 -16.79
N GLU A 218 -31.63 -7.21 -17.99
CA GLU A 218 -30.92 -7.49 -19.25
C GLU A 218 -29.84 -6.43 -19.52
N SER A 219 -30.10 -5.14 -19.22
CA SER A 219 -29.05 -4.11 -19.22
C SER A 219 -28.04 -4.28 -18.08
N LEU A 220 -28.46 -4.69 -16.88
CA LEU A 220 -27.54 -5.03 -15.78
C LEU A 220 -26.67 -6.26 -16.13
N GLY A 221 -27.20 -7.22 -16.89
CA GLY A 221 -26.41 -8.34 -17.42
C GLY A 221 -25.33 -7.90 -18.41
N ALA A 222 -25.61 -6.90 -19.24
CA ALA A 222 -24.63 -6.30 -20.15
C ALA A 222 -23.61 -5.42 -19.41
N VAL A 223 -24.06 -4.59 -18.45
CA VAL A 223 -23.18 -3.81 -17.56
C VAL A 223 -22.26 -4.75 -16.78
N ASN A 224 -22.78 -5.84 -16.22
CA ASN A 224 -21.95 -6.83 -15.54
C ASN A 224 -20.92 -7.49 -16.47
N GLN A 225 -21.20 -7.69 -17.77
CA GLN A 225 -20.19 -8.22 -18.70
C GLN A 225 -19.08 -7.21 -19.05
N VAL A 226 -19.38 -5.90 -19.03
CA VAL A 226 -18.38 -4.83 -19.17
C VAL A 226 -17.59 -4.67 -17.87
N VAL A 227 -18.26 -4.75 -16.71
CA VAL A 227 -17.62 -4.82 -15.40
C VAL A 227 -16.70 -6.05 -15.33
N ASP A 228 -17.16 -7.27 -15.62
CA ASP A 228 -16.33 -8.50 -15.69
C ASP A 228 -15.12 -8.40 -16.66
N SER A 229 -15.13 -7.42 -17.58
CA SER A 229 -14.02 -7.15 -18.50
C SER A 229 -13.00 -6.13 -17.95
N ILE A 230 -13.42 -5.26 -17.03
CA ILE A 230 -12.60 -4.22 -16.36
C ILE A 230 -12.16 -4.69 -14.95
N GLN A 231 -12.98 -5.51 -14.28
CA GLN A 231 -12.82 -6.12 -12.96
C GLN A 231 -11.79 -7.27 -12.98
N ARG A 232 -10.58 -6.99 -13.49
CA ARG A 232 -9.39 -7.82 -13.27
C ARG A 232 -8.33 -7.14 -12.40
N VAL A 233 -8.19 -5.80 -12.49
CA VAL A 233 -7.43 -4.99 -11.51
C VAL A 233 -8.02 -3.57 -11.49
N VAL A 234 -9.04 -3.31 -10.67
CA VAL A 234 -9.49 -1.94 -10.35
C VAL A 234 -9.86 -1.89 -8.88
N ASP A 235 -9.12 -1.10 -8.12
CA ASP A 235 -9.33 -0.92 -6.70
C ASP A 235 -8.54 0.30 -6.19
N LYS A 236 -8.96 0.90 -5.08
CA LYS A 236 -8.63 2.30 -4.76
C LYS A 236 -7.22 2.46 -4.18
N VAL A 237 -6.55 3.53 -4.60
CA VAL A 237 -5.38 4.10 -3.92
C VAL A 237 -5.81 5.33 -3.14
N ILE A 238 -5.46 5.38 -1.86
CA ILE A 238 -5.62 6.52 -0.96
C ILE A 238 -4.20 6.90 -0.48
N GLN A 239 -3.97 8.12 0.00
CA GLN A 239 -2.72 8.47 0.69
C GLN A 239 -3.01 8.86 2.13
N VAL A 240 -2.23 8.33 3.08
CA VAL A 240 -2.37 8.61 4.51
C VAL A 240 -0.99 8.88 5.09
N GLY A 241 -0.65 10.18 5.20
CA GLY A 241 0.68 10.63 5.60
C GLY A 241 1.76 10.24 4.59
N ASP A 242 2.92 9.84 5.11
CA ASP A 242 4.08 9.39 4.33
C ASP A 242 3.89 7.94 3.79
N SER A 243 2.67 7.57 3.41
CA SER A 243 2.31 6.20 3.01
C SER A 243 1.19 6.17 1.96
N VAL A 244 1.50 5.55 0.82
CA VAL A 244 0.53 5.23 -0.24
C VAL A 244 -0.28 4.03 0.23
N LYS A 245 -1.57 4.25 0.52
CA LYS A 245 -2.51 3.32 1.14
C LYS A 245 -3.36 2.65 0.05
N LEU A 246 -2.93 1.48 -0.40
CA LEU A 246 -3.68 0.65 -1.36
C LEU A 246 -4.91 0.04 -0.68
N SER A 247 -5.99 -0.24 -1.43
CA SER A 247 -7.23 -0.85 -0.93
C SER A 247 -7.94 -1.70 -2.00
N SER A 248 -7.67 -3.01 -2.06
CA SER A 248 -8.10 -3.92 -3.14
C SER A 248 -8.55 -5.33 -2.76
N SER A 249 -9.67 -5.74 -3.37
CA SER A 249 -10.38 -7.02 -3.23
C SER A 249 -9.59 -8.28 -3.64
N ASP A 250 -8.88 -8.26 -4.78
CA ASP A 250 -8.09 -9.38 -5.34
C ASP A 250 -7.03 -8.86 -6.36
N ALA A 251 -6.04 -8.06 -5.94
CA ALA A 251 -5.00 -7.52 -6.84
C ALA A 251 -3.61 -8.18 -6.69
N GLU A 252 -2.94 -8.34 -7.83
CA GLU A 252 -1.48 -8.45 -7.95
C GLU A 252 -0.87 -7.04 -8.03
N ILE A 253 -0.27 -6.58 -6.94
CA ILE A 253 0.36 -5.25 -6.84
C ILE A 253 1.83 -5.37 -7.25
N ILE A 254 2.18 -4.79 -8.40
CA ILE A 254 3.56 -4.67 -8.87
C ILE A 254 4.18 -3.39 -8.29
N VAL A 255 5.20 -3.53 -7.44
CA VAL A 255 5.91 -2.39 -6.82
C VAL A 255 7.11 -1.98 -7.69
N PRO A 256 7.14 -0.77 -8.29
CA PRO A 256 8.31 -0.28 -9.02
C PRO A 256 9.45 0.07 -8.05
N GLU A 257 10.70 -0.14 -8.48
CA GLU A 257 11.90 -0.06 -7.62
C GLU A 257 12.11 1.33 -6.98
N LYS A 258 11.54 2.40 -7.56
CA LYS A 258 11.56 3.79 -7.06
C LYS A 258 10.65 4.02 -5.84
N PHE A 259 9.62 3.20 -5.61
CA PHE A 259 8.60 3.39 -4.57
C PHE A 259 8.74 2.43 -3.37
N SER A 260 9.87 1.72 -3.27
CA SER A 260 10.06 0.69 -2.23
C SER A 260 10.04 1.19 -0.78
N ASP A 261 10.07 2.50 -0.56
CA ASP A 261 10.23 3.16 0.74
C ASP A 261 8.91 3.81 1.26
N LEU A 262 7.75 3.60 0.61
CA LEU A 262 6.58 4.51 0.71
C LEU A 262 5.16 3.87 0.70
N ILE A 263 4.99 2.55 0.84
CA ILE A 263 3.68 1.88 0.59
C ILE A 263 3.12 1.19 1.85
N SER A 264 1.81 1.40 2.11
CA SER A 264 0.98 0.71 3.12
C SER A 264 -0.33 0.20 2.49
N ILE A 265 -1.06 -0.71 3.15
CA ILE A 265 -1.97 -1.66 2.47
C ILE A 265 -3.22 -1.97 3.32
N ASP A 266 -4.24 -1.10 3.24
CA ASP A 266 -5.50 -1.22 3.98
C ASP A 266 -6.62 -1.69 3.04
N HIS A 267 -6.90 -2.99 3.09
CA HIS A 267 -7.77 -3.66 2.12
C HIS A 267 -9.00 -4.23 2.83
N SER A 268 -9.69 -3.41 3.62
CA SER A 268 -10.85 -3.76 4.49
C SER A 268 -12.09 -4.36 3.79
N LEU A 269 -11.99 -4.74 2.50
CA LEU A 269 -13.00 -5.39 1.68
C LEU A 269 -12.48 -6.66 0.95
N ALA A 270 -11.28 -7.14 1.27
CA ALA A 270 -10.57 -8.18 0.53
C ALA A 270 -10.38 -9.48 1.32
N ASN A 271 -10.29 -10.61 0.62
CA ASN A 271 -9.98 -11.91 1.24
C ASN A 271 -8.50 -12.29 1.15
N LYS A 272 -7.79 -11.88 0.08
CA LYS A 272 -6.35 -12.08 -0.06
C LYS A 272 -5.74 -11.03 -1.02
N ILE A 273 -4.50 -10.65 -0.75
CA ILE A 273 -3.70 -9.73 -1.59
C ILE A 273 -2.49 -10.47 -2.12
N ALA A 274 -1.98 -10.15 -3.32
CA ALA A 274 -0.66 -10.56 -3.78
C ALA A 274 0.22 -9.33 -4.08
N LEU A 275 1.43 -9.25 -3.50
CA LEU A 275 2.45 -8.29 -3.91
C LEU A 275 3.53 -9.03 -4.70
N ASN A 276 3.77 -8.60 -5.94
CA ASN A 276 4.83 -9.11 -6.79
C ASN A 276 5.87 -8.01 -7.01
N ALA A 277 7.01 -8.14 -6.34
CA ALA A 277 8.12 -7.21 -6.49
C ALA A 277 9.29 -7.91 -7.22
N PRO A 278 9.33 -7.87 -8.57
CA PRO A 278 10.25 -8.68 -9.36
C PRO A 278 11.74 -8.30 -9.24
N SER A 279 12.14 -7.37 -8.37
CA SER A 279 13.53 -6.95 -8.14
C SER A 279 13.95 -6.97 -6.65
N PHE A 280 14.12 -5.81 -6.00
CA PHE A 280 14.63 -5.68 -4.63
C PHE A 280 13.79 -4.68 -3.85
N VAL A 281 13.01 -5.19 -2.89
CA VAL A 281 12.22 -4.36 -1.96
C VAL A 281 13.07 -3.94 -0.77
N LYS A 282 12.93 -2.69 -0.31
CA LYS A 282 13.61 -2.21 0.88
C LYS A 282 12.93 -1.02 1.53
N ASN A 283 12.68 -1.03 2.84
CA ASN A 283 11.90 0.00 3.56
C ASN A 283 10.39 0.01 3.21
N LEU A 284 9.85 -1.14 2.76
CA LEU A 284 8.41 -1.33 2.57
C LEU A 284 7.79 -1.73 3.91
N ASP A 285 6.92 -0.92 4.50
CA ASP A 285 6.33 -1.15 5.81
C ASP A 285 4.81 -1.35 5.70
N VAL A 286 4.33 -2.58 5.94
CA VAL A 286 2.98 -3.05 5.57
C VAL A 286 2.12 -3.26 6.82
N GLU A 287 0.97 -2.59 6.91
CA GLU A 287 -0.07 -2.89 7.90
C GLU A 287 -1.18 -3.73 7.24
N MET A 288 -1.20 -5.05 7.47
CA MET A 288 -2.18 -5.99 6.93
C MET A 288 -3.55 -5.82 7.60
N GLN A 289 -4.43 -5.01 6.99
CA GLN A 289 -5.86 -4.96 7.34
C GLN A 289 -6.71 -5.96 6.54
N VAL A 290 -6.21 -7.18 6.36
CA VAL A 290 -6.83 -8.28 5.60
C VAL A 290 -6.59 -9.66 6.21
N PRO A 291 -7.49 -10.63 5.99
CA PRO A 291 -7.28 -12.04 6.36
C PRO A 291 -6.29 -12.79 5.43
N GLY A 292 -5.64 -12.11 4.46
CA GLY A 292 -4.70 -12.78 3.54
C GLY A 292 -3.73 -11.85 2.80
N LEU A 293 -2.45 -12.21 2.78
CA LEU A 293 -1.39 -11.57 2.00
C LEU A 293 -0.45 -12.62 1.39
N GLN A 294 0.02 -12.41 0.16
CA GLN A 294 1.04 -13.21 -0.50
C GLN A 294 2.15 -12.30 -1.03
N LEU A 295 3.42 -12.70 -0.88
CA LEU A 295 4.60 -11.91 -1.24
C LEU A 295 5.57 -12.72 -2.11
N ASP A 296 5.68 -12.42 -3.42
CA ASP A 296 6.85 -12.80 -4.22
C ASP A 296 7.79 -11.59 -4.32
N ALA A 297 9.06 -11.83 -3.97
CA ALA A 297 10.13 -10.91 -4.33
C ALA A 297 11.45 -11.66 -4.45
N LYS A 298 12.30 -11.30 -5.43
CA LYS A 298 13.66 -11.87 -5.49
C LYS A 298 14.47 -11.53 -4.22
N LYS A 299 14.18 -10.39 -3.57
CA LYS A 299 14.81 -9.92 -2.32
C LYS A 299 13.93 -8.90 -1.57
N MET A 300 13.95 -8.92 -0.24
CA MET A 300 13.33 -7.89 0.64
C MET A 300 14.28 -7.54 1.81
N ALA A 301 14.36 -6.27 2.24
CA ALA A 301 15.23 -5.88 3.37
C ALA A 301 14.86 -4.58 4.11
N LYS A 302 15.03 -4.52 5.44
CA LYS A 302 14.63 -3.38 6.30
C LYS A 302 13.13 -3.05 6.16
N SER A 303 12.26 -4.04 6.24
CA SER A 303 10.81 -3.88 6.08
C SER A 303 10.11 -4.41 7.31
N ASP A 304 9.09 -3.73 7.80
CA ASP A 304 8.26 -4.22 8.90
C ASP A 304 6.85 -4.56 8.39
N ILE A 305 6.29 -5.69 8.82
CA ILE A 305 4.97 -6.19 8.44
C ILE A 305 4.17 -6.39 9.72
N VAL A 306 2.96 -5.86 9.78
CA VAL A 306 2.15 -5.76 11.01
C VAL A 306 0.74 -6.25 10.71
N PHE A 307 0.20 -7.20 11.48
CA PHE A 307 -1.15 -7.72 11.28
C PHE A 307 -2.15 -6.91 12.11
N ALA A 308 -3.29 -6.55 11.53
CA ALA A 308 -4.34 -5.85 12.26
C ALA A 308 -5.13 -6.79 13.19
N SER A 309 -5.53 -6.24 14.34
CA SER A 309 -6.18 -6.98 15.43
C SER A 309 -7.55 -7.54 15.05
N GLY A 310 -7.72 -8.85 15.19
CA GLY A 310 -9.00 -9.57 15.09
C GLY A 310 -9.34 -10.14 13.71
N LEU A 311 -8.35 -10.36 12.83
CA LEU A 311 -8.57 -10.78 11.44
C LEU A 311 -8.27 -12.27 11.15
N ASN A 312 -7.47 -12.96 11.96
CA ASN A 312 -7.05 -14.36 11.75
C ASN A 312 -6.45 -14.58 10.34
N ALA A 313 -5.41 -13.82 10.02
CA ALA A 313 -4.92 -13.61 8.66
C ALA A 313 -3.80 -14.57 8.24
N GLU A 314 -3.72 -14.96 6.96
CA GLU A 314 -2.57 -15.72 6.42
C GLU A 314 -1.62 -14.85 5.59
N LEU A 315 -0.35 -14.74 5.98
CA LEU A 315 0.76 -14.30 5.14
C LEU A 315 1.46 -15.51 4.48
N VAL A 316 1.60 -15.50 3.15
CA VAL A 316 2.39 -16.47 2.38
C VAL A 316 3.58 -15.78 1.70
N SER A 317 4.81 -16.17 2.04
CA SER A 317 6.05 -15.57 1.53
C SER A 317 6.84 -16.51 0.62
N GLU A 318 6.96 -16.13 -0.65
CA GLU A 318 7.88 -16.66 -1.68
C GLU A 318 9.09 -15.71 -1.88
N VAL A 319 9.40 -14.93 -0.84
CA VAL A 319 10.52 -13.98 -0.84
C VAL A 319 11.86 -14.71 -0.73
N ARG A 320 12.43 -15.05 -1.88
CA ARG A 320 13.68 -15.81 -2.08
C ARG A 320 14.85 -15.35 -1.22
N LYS A 321 14.87 -14.08 -0.77
CA LYS A 321 15.85 -13.58 0.21
C LYS A 321 15.35 -12.39 1.05
N MET A 322 14.95 -12.66 2.28
CA MET A 322 14.50 -11.69 3.26
C MET A 322 15.64 -11.31 4.23
N LYS A 323 15.87 -10.01 4.53
CA LYS A 323 17.03 -9.57 5.34
C LYS A 323 16.77 -8.35 6.21
N LYS A 324 16.77 -8.49 7.55
CA LYS A 324 16.26 -7.49 8.50
C LYS A 324 14.80 -7.13 8.17
N VAL A 325 13.89 -8.09 8.22
CA VAL A 325 12.47 -7.80 8.11
C VAL A 325 11.82 -8.15 9.45
N THR A 326 10.86 -7.37 9.91
CA THR A 326 10.06 -7.70 11.10
C THR A 326 8.68 -8.14 10.63
N ILE A 327 8.12 -9.15 11.28
CA ILE A 327 6.71 -9.55 11.14
C ILE A 327 6.15 -9.55 12.56
N SER A 328 5.05 -8.85 12.77
CA SER A 328 4.43 -8.64 14.08
C SER A 328 2.93 -8.91 13.99
N MET A 329 2.47 -9.99 14.60
CA MET A 329 1.04 -10.23 14.83
C MET A 329 0.62 -9.52 16.13
N PHE A 330 -0.67 -9.20 16.26
CA PHE A 330 -1.19 -8.46 17.43
C PHE A 330 -2.25 -9.22 18.21
N LYS A 331 -3.28 -9.71 17.52
CA LYS A 331 -4.36 -10.49 18.11
C LYS A 331 -5.18 -11.15 17.01
N GLY A 332 -5.43 -12.44 17.14
CA GLY A 332 -6.08 -13.27 16.15
C GLY A 332 -5.55 -14.70 16.29
N ASP A 333 -6.03 -15.58 15.42
CA ASP A 333 -5.39 -16.87 15.17
C ASP A 333 -4.73 -16.74 13.78
N ASP A 334 -3.64 -15.96 13.71
CA ASP A 334 -2.94 -15.52 12.50
C ASP A 334 -1.93 -16.58 12.02
N VAL A 335 -1.55 -16.57 10.74
CA VAL A 335 -0.67 -17.57 10.12
C VAL A 335 0.42 -16.90 9.27
N VAL A 336 1.69 -17.27 9.46
CA VAL A 336 2.83 -16.85 8.63
C VAL A 336 3.50 -18.07 8.00
N ARG A 337 3.34 -18.24 6.69
CA ARG A 337 3.90 -19.33 5.88
C ARG A 337 5.03 -18.82 5.00
N PHE A 338 6.25 -19.31 5.22
CA PHE A 338 7.37 -19.14 4.28
C PHE A 338 7.46 -20.38 3.39
N VAL A 339 7.41 -20.18 2.07
CA VAL A 339 7.42 -21.27 1.08
C VAL A 339 8.85 -21.67 0.71
N ASP A 340 9.67 -20.69 0.31
CA ASP A 340 11.07 -20.87 -0.08
C ASP A 340 11.99 -19.77 0.50
N GLY A 341 13.27 -19.79 0.10
CA GLY A 341 14.16 -18.64 0.23
C GLY A 341 14.99 -18.59 1.51
N ALA A 342 15.48 -17.41 1.87
CA ALA A 342 16.46 -17.24 2.95
C ALA A 342 16.14 -16.07 3.90
N ILE A 343 15.89 -16.38 5.17
CA ILE A 343 15.47 -15.43 6.23
C ILE A 343 16.68 -15.02 7.09
N LEU A 344 17.15 -13.78 6.95
CA LEU A 344 18.48 -13.34 7.44
C LEU A 344 18.43 -12.11 8.38
N LYS A 345 18.58 -12.33 9.70
CA LYS A 345 18.48 -11.26 10.74
C LYS A 345 17.08 -10.64 10.83
N SER A 346 16.05 -11.39 10.45
CA SER A 346 14.64 -10.99 10.52
C SER A 346 14.01 -11.43 11.84
N SER A 347 12.90 -10.81 12.23
CA SER A 347 12.11 -11.18 13.41
C SER A 347 10.70 -11.60 13.00
N VAL A 348 10.15 -12.59 13.68
CA VAL A 348 8.70 -12.84 13.74
C VAL A 348 8.28 -12.74 15.21
N SER A 349 7.18 -12.05 15.50
CA SER A 349 6.46 -12.10 16.77
C SER A 349 5.02 -12.47 16.48
N THR A 350 4.49 -13.46 17.19
CA THR A 350 3.04 -13.67 17.34
C THR A 350 2.46 -12.66 18.34
N GLY A 351 1.12 -12.64 18.49
CA GLY A 351 0.36 -11.65 19.25
C GLY A 351 -0.42 -12.21 20.44
N GLN A 352 -1.73 -12.37 20.26
CA GLN A 352 -2.70 -12.88 21.25
C GLN A 352 -3.75 -13.77 20.58
N GLY A 353 -3.74 -15.07 20.86
CA GLY A 353 -4.56 -16.09 20.19
C GLY A 353 -3.67 -17.24 19.71
N ASP A 354 -4.21 -18.21 18.97
CA ASP A 354 -3.46 -19.44 18.63
C ASP A 354 -2.74 -19.29 17.26
N ASP A 355 -1.68 -18.47 17.20
CA ASP A 355 -0.96 -18.09 15.97
C ASP A 355 -0.06 -19.23 15.42
N GLN A 356 0.22 -19.25 14.11
CA GLN A 356 1.06 -20.28 13.47
C GLN A 356 2.17 -19.72 12.57
N VAL A 357 3.37 -20.30 12.63
CA VAL A 357 4.53 -19.90 11.81
C VAL A 357 5.17 -21.13 11.15
N ILE A 358 5.00 -21.24 9.83
CA ILE A 358 5.32 -22.44 9.06
C ILE A 358 6.48 -22.15 8.09
N LEU A 359 7.57 -22.92 8.18
CA LEU A 359 8.75 -22.81 7.33
C LEU A 359 8.86 -24.03 6.40
N GLY A 360 8.63 -23.82 5.11
CA GLY A 360 8.71 -24.85 4.07
C GLY A 360 10.11 -25.46 3.90
N GLN A 361 10.15 -26.60 3.20
CA GLN A 361 11.36 -27.42 3.01
C GLN A 361 12.55 -26.64 2.41
N ASP A 362 12.25 -25.69 1.50
CA ASP A 362 13.24 -24.90 0.76
C ASP A 362 13.64 -23.60 1.48
N VAL A 363 13.15 -23.38 2.70
CA VAL A 363 13.46 -22.19 3.53
C VAL A 363 14.76 -22.39 4.32
N THR A 364 15.67 -21.41 4.26
CA THR A 364 16.89 -21.33 5.09
C THR A 364 16.77 -20.21 6.13
N VAL A 365 16.86 -20.53 7.44
CA VAL A 365 16.90 -19.50 8.50
C VAL A 365 18.33 -19.21 8.96
N GLY A 366 18.83 -18.03 8.57
CA GLY A 366 20.20 -17.59 8.82
C GLY A 366 20.43 -16.79 10.10
N LYS A 367 21.71 -16.51 10.35
CA LYS A 367 22.23 -15.99 11.63
C LYS A 367 21.50 -14.73 12.12
N ASN A 368 21.11 -14.79 13.39
CA ASN A 368 20.48 -13.73 14.19
C ASN A 368 19.01 -13.44 13.84
N SER A 369 18.35 -14.31 13.07
CA SER A 369 16.88 -14.28 13.01
C SER A 369 16.29 -14.76 14.34
N LYS A 370 15.14 -14.19 14.73
CA LYS A 370 14.43 -14.50 15.99
C LYS A 370 12.95 -14.75 15.71
N PHE A 371 12.36 -15.66 16.44
CA PHE A 371 10.94 -15.94 16.50
C PHE A 371 10.57 -15.81 17.99
N ARG A 372 9.49 -15.11 18.31
CA ARG A 372 8.97 -14.96 19.67
C ARG A 372 7.48 -15.25 19.65
N LEU A 373 7.05 -16.08 20.59
CA LEU A 373 5.66 -16.47 20.77
C LEU A 373 5.00 -15.61 21.86
N GLY A 374 3.66 -15.57 21.87
CA GLY A 374 2.85 -14.45 22.35
C GLY A 374 2.15 -14.70 23.69
N GLU A 375 0.83 -14.49 23.69
CA GLU A 375 -0.12 -15.04 24.67
C GLU A 375 -1.11 -15.93 23.92
N GLY A 376 -0.84 -17.23 23.82
CA GLY A 376 -1.39 -18.07 22.74
C GLY A 376 -0.94 -19.52 22.80
N SER A 377 -1.65 -20.44 22.15
CA SER A 377 -1.19 -21.83 21.96
C SER A 377 -0.42 -21.91 20.63
N ASP A 378 0.67 -21.16 20.52
CA ASP A 378 1.28 -20.83 19.24
C ASP A 378 2.05 -22.02 18.63
N GLN A 379 2.02 -22.17 17.31
CA GLN A 379 2.71 -23.26 16.61
C GLN A 379 3.85 -22.77 15.69
N VAL A 380 5.01 -23.43 15.72
CA VAL A 380 6.14 -23.17 14.82
C VAL A 380 6.59 -24.46 14.14
N ASP A 381 6.21 -24.64 12.87
CA ASP A 381 6.59 -25.81 12.06
C ASP A 381 7.83 -25.52 11.20
N ILE A 382 8.85 -26.36 11.30
CA ILE A 382 10.13 -26.20 10.61
C ILE A 382 10.46 -27.42 9.76
N LYS A 383 10.24 -27.28 8.45
CA LYS A 383 10.57 -28.29 7.41
C LYS A 383 11.89 -27.98 6.69
N GLY A 384 12.40 -26.76 6.81
CA GLY A 384 13.63 -26.27 6.13
C GLY A 384 14.89 -26.15 7.00
N GLU A 385 16.00 -25.65 6.44
CA GLU A 385 17.32 -25.65 7.10
C GLU A 385 17.55 -24.48 8.08
N VAL A 386 17.66 -24.78 9.37
CA VAL A 386 18.05 -23.79 10.40
C VAL A 386 19.57 -23.63 10.51
N LYS A 387 20.10 -22.58 9.85
CA LYS A 387 21.52 -22.18 9.93
C LYS A 387 21.90 -21.46 11.23
N LYS A 388 20.98 -20.70 11.86
CA LYS A 388 20.99 -20.29 13.30
C LYS A 388 19.78 -19.41 13.66
N MET A 389 18.88 -19.94 14.49
CA MET A 389 17.62 -19.32 14.93
C MET A 389 17.57 -19.21 16.46
N LYS A 390 16.74 -18.30 16.98
CA LYS A 390 16.16 -18.39 18.32
C LYS A 390 14.63 -18.43 18.21
N ILE A 391 13.98 -19.29 18.98
CA ILE A 391 12.55 -19.27 19.33
C ILE A 391 12.46 -18.89 20.83
N ASP A 392 11.37 -18.26 21.24
CA ASP A 392 11.18 -17.65 22.58
C ASP A 392 9.70 -17.81 22.95
N LEU A 393 9.33 -18.87 23.69
CA LEU A 393 7.96 -19.37 23.90
C LEU A 393 7.22 -18.55 24.97
N GLY A 394 6.84 -17.31 24.64
CA GLY A 394 6.08 -16.45 25.54
C GLY A 394 6.71 -16.23 26.92
N ASP A 395 5.87 -16.07 27.94
CA ASP A 395 6.18 -16.17 29.38
C ASP A 395 4.91 -16.69 30.12
N ASP A 396 3.96 -17.31 29.39
CA ASP A 396 2.58 -17.55 29.80
C ASP A 396 2.35 -18.97 30.37
N ARG A 397 1.18 -19.59 30.10
CA ARG A 397 0.83 -20.98 30.46
C ARG A 397 -0.04 -21.66 29.40
N ASN A 398 0.03 -21.20 28.17
CA ASN A 398 -0.62 -21.85 27.06
C ASN A 398 0.33 -22.94 26.52
N ALA A 399 -0.08 -23.66 25.47
CA ALA A 399 0.59 -24.87 25.03
C ALA A 399 1.28 -24.65 23.66
N ASP A 400 2.44 -23.99 23.66
CA ASP A 400 3.19 -23.75 22.44
C ASP A 400 3.72 -25.06 21.84
N VAL A 401 3.72 -25.17 20.51
CA VAL A 401 4.19 -26.36 19.78
C VAL A 401 5.28 -25.97 18.79
N VAL A 402 6.49 -26.52 18.95
CA VAL A 402 7.55 -26.41 17.94
C VAL A 402 7.72 -27.75 17.24
N SER A 403 7.45 -27.82 15.94
CA SER A 403 7.60 -29.04 15.13
C SER A 403 8.83 -28.96 14.23
N LEU A 404 9.63 -30.03 14.18
CA LEU A 404 10.83 -30.15 13.35
C LEU A 404 10.68 -31.40 12.46
N GLU A 405 10.80 -31.26 11.13
CA GLU A 405 10.62 -32.35 10.15
C GLU A 405 11.87 -32.65 9.29
N ALA A 406 13.02 -32.03 9.60
CA ALA A 406 14.22 -32.15 8.78
C ALA A 406 15.42 -32.71 9.57
N GLU A 407 15.89 -33.88 9.14
CA GLU A 407 16.97 -34.69 9.74
C GLU A 407 18.25 -33.89 10.12
N ASP A 408 18.56 -32.82 9.38
CA ASP A 408 19.78 -31.99 9.53
C ASP A 408 19.65 -30.83 10.56
N LEU A 409 18.46 -30.58 11.11
CA LEU A 409 18.21 -29.53 12.12
C LEU A 409 19.03 -29.71 13.40
N ILE A 410 19.46 -30.93 13.65
CA ILE A 410 20.08 -31.44 14.88
C ILE A 410 21.57 -31.00 14.99
N SER A 411 21.86 -29.69 14.98
CA SER A 411 23.24 -29.19 14.86
C SER A 411 23.60 -27.87 15.59
N LYS A 412 23.21 -27.72 16.88
CA LYS A 412 23.67 -26.64 17.82
C LYS A 412 23.32 -25.19 17.39
N LYS A 413 22.37 -25.03 16.48
CA LYS A 413 22.02 -23.75 15.81
C LYS A 413 20.67 -23.19 16.24
N LEU A 414 19.74 -24.04 16.68
CA LEU A 414 18.46 -23.66 17.28
C LEU A 414 18.64 -23.44 18.80
N LYS A 415 18.09 -22.34 19.31
CA LYS A 415 17.80 -22.17 20.74
C LYS A 415 16.31 -21.93 20.91
N ILE A 416 15.68 -22.60 21.87
CA ILE A 416 14.34 -22.30 22.36
C ILE A 416 14.51 -21.68 23.76
N SER A 417 13.81 -20.58 24.07
CA SER A 417 13.67 -20.08 25.45
C SER A 417 12.23 -20.21 25.93
N ASN A 418 12.06 -20.05 27.24
CA ASN A 418 10.80 -19.94 27.95
C ASN A 418 9.87 -21.15 27.79
N PHE A 419 10.45 -22.31 27.45
CA PHE A 419 9.73 -23.57 27.40
C PHE A 419 9.11 -23.88 28.78
N ASN A 420 7.80 -24.03 28.81
CA ASN A 420 6.94 -24.19 29.97
C ASN A 420 6.38 -25.63 30.04
N ARG A 421 5.53 -25.93 31.04
CA ARG A 421 5.07 -27.31 31.31
C ARG A 421 4.09 -27.87 30.29
N ASP A 422 3.33 -26.99 29.65
CA ASP A 422 2.22 -27.35 28.78
C ASP A 422 2.66 -27.37 27.29
N ASP A 423 3.80 -26.75 26.98
CA ASP A 423 4.52 -26.74 25.70
C ASP A 423 5.00 -28.12 25.22
N ARG A 424 5.23 -28.22 23.90
CA ARG A 424 5.69 -29.43 23.22
C ARG A 424 6.75 -29.13 22.16
N LEU A 425 7.78 -29.96 22.13
CA LEU A 425 8.68 -30.10 21.00
C LEU A 425 8.30 -31.38 20.25
N ILE A 426 8.07 -31.29 18.93
CA ILE A 426 7.88 -32.45 18.05
C ILE A 426 9.09 -32.54 17.14
N VAL A 427 9.70 -33.72 17.03
CA VAL A 427 10.87 -33.97 16.17
C VAL A 427 10.66 -35.25 15.38
N ASP A 428 10.57 -35.12 14.05
CA ASP A 428 10.35 -36.20 13.08
C ASP A 428 9.14 -37.10 13.40
N GLY A 429 8.17 -36.57 14.16
CA GLY A 429 6.93 -37.22 14.59
C GLY A 429 6.90 -37.65 16.07
N ASP A 430 8.05 -37.76 16.74
CA ASP A 430 8.11 -38.02 18.18
C ASP A 430 7.82 -36.74 18.98
N VAL A 431 7.03 -36.85 20.07
CA VAL A 431 6.53 -35.72 20.86
C VAL A 431 7.18 -35.71 22.24
N PHE A 432 7.74 -34.56 22.63
CA PHE A 432 8.48 -34.36 23.87
C PHE A 432 7.92 -33.16 24.65
N GLY A 433 7.50 -33.41 25.89
CA GLY A 433 7.06 -32.38 26.83
C GLY A 433 8.17 -31.93 27.78
N TYR A 434 7.81 -31.04 28.70
CA TYR A 434 8.71 -30.44 29.68
C TYR A 434 9.46 -31.42 30.59
N SER A 435 8.86 -32.59 30.87
CA SER A 435 9.51 -33.69 31.61
C SER A 435 10.64 -34.32 30.81
N ASP A 436 10.38 -34.57 29.53
CA ASP A 436 11.18 -35.49 28.71
C ASP A 436 12.46 -34.77 28.22
N LEU A 437 12.37 -33.46 28.06
CA LEU A 437 13.47 -32.58 27.65
C LEU A 437 14.49 -32.28 28.77
N ARG A 438 14.28 -32.81 29.99
CA ARG A 438 15.17 -32.60 31.15
C ARG A 438 16.32 -33.61 31.22
N ASP A 439 16.08 -34.87 30.84
CA ASP A 439 17.05 -35.97 30.96
C ASP A 439 18.18 -35.97 29.90
N ASN A 440 18.34 -34.88 29.14
CA ASN A 440 19.37 -34.59 28.13
C ASN A 440 19.19 -35.19 26.72
N ASP A 441 17.99 -35.69 26.37
CA ASP A 441 17.76 -36.34 25.06
C ASP A 441 18.03 -35.45 23.83
N PHE A 442 18.09 -34.12 23.98
CA PHE A 442 18.44 -33.17 22.92
C PHE A 442 19.76 -32.41 23.13
N ASP A 443 20.87 -33.14 23.24
CA ASP A 443 22.28 -32.66 23.26
C ASP A 443 22.68 -31.65 22.15
N ARG A 444 21.79 -31.39 21.18
CA ARG A 444 22.00 -30.57 19.98
C ARG A 444 21.00 -29.43 19.78
N ILE A 445 19.91 -29.36 20.56
CA ILE A 445 18.98 -28.21 20.63
C ILE A 445 19.17 -27.54 21.99
N LYS A 446 19.29 -26.20 22.03
CA LYS A 446 19.44 -25.51 23.32
C LYS A 446 18.08 -25.02 23.83
N ILE A 447 17.46 -25.78 24.71
CA ILE A 447 16.22 -25.38 25.39
C ILE A 447 16.59 -24.70 26.71
N SER A 448 15.79 -23.73 27.17
CA SER A 448 15.92 -23.12 28.49
C SER A 448 14.56 -22.71 29.02
N PHE A 449 14.23 -23.14 30.23
CA PHE A 449 12.89 -23.08 30.81
C PHE A 449 12.61 -21.78 31.61
N THR A 450 11.34 -21.43 31.77
CA THR A 450 10.91 -20.19 32.45
C THR A 450 10.86 -20.36 33.98
N ALA A 451 11.65 -19.56 34.71
CA ALA A 451 11.73 -19.62 36.18
C ALA A 451 10.57 -18.87 36.87
N THR A 452 9.33 -19.33 36.68
CA THR A 452 8.17 -18.71 37.32
C THR A 452 8.19 -18.83 38.86
N SER A 453 7.89 -17.71 39.54
CA SER A 453 7.80 -17.54 41.00
C SER A 453 9.13 -17.52 41.80
N VAL A 454 9.02 -17.14 43.07
CA VAL A 454 10.11 -17.05 44.05
C VAL A 454 10.82 -18.40 44.27
N ILE A 455 10.13 -19.53 44.04
CA ILE A 455 10.71 -20.87 44.22
C ILE A 455 11.83 -21.12 43.20
N GLY A 456 11.68 -20.69 41.93
CA GLY A 456 12.74 -20.80 40.92
C GLY A 456 14.03 -20.10 41.38
N LYS A 457 13.90 -18.88 41.93
CA LYS A 457 15.03 -18.11 42.49
C LYS A 457 15.73 -18.80 43.67
N VAL A 458 15.04 -19.71 44.37
CA VAL A 458 15.64 -20.54 45.44
C VAL A 458 16.37 -21.73 44.84
N MET A 459 15.79 -22.44 43.86
CA MET A 459 16.47 -23.57 43.19
C MET A 459 17.74 -23.12 42.45
N ASP A 460 17.66 -22.02 41.71
CA ASP A 460 18.82 -21.38 41.04
C ASP A 460 19.94 -21.05 42.05
N SER A 461 19.58 -20.56 43.24
CA SER A 461 20.55 -20.22 44.30
C SER A 461 21.21 -21.43 44.97
N LEU A 462 20.63 -22.63 44.80
CA LEU A 462 21.13 -23.90 45.33
C LEU A 462 21.84 -24.73 44.24
N GLY A 463 21.86 -24.27 42.98
CA GLY A 463 22.44 -25.00 41.85
C GLY A 463 21.59 -26.19 41.40
N ILE A 464 20.29 -26.16 41.68
CA ILE A 464 19.36 -27.27 41.47
C ILE A 464 18.58 -27.04 40.18
N SER A 465 18.73 -27.97 39.22
CA SER A 465 18.00 -27.96 37.96
C SER A 465 16.54 -28.38 38.13
N GLU A 466 16.22 -29.24 39.10
CA GLU A 466 14.89 -29.82 39.24
C GLU A 466 14.35 -29.82 40.67
N LEU A 467 13.04 -29.60 40.78
CA LEU A 467 12.34 -29.57 42.06
C LEU A 467 12.28 -30.96 42.75
N SER A 468 12.66 -32.03 42.03
CA SER A 468 12.92 -33.37 42.54
C SER A 468 14.16 -33.44 43.44
N ASP A 469 15.16 -32.59 43.24
CA ASP A 469 16.44 -32.65 43.97
C ASP A 469 16.34 -32.03 45.39
N ILE A 470 15.11 -31.67 45.81
CA ILE A 470 14.77 -30.95 47.05
C ILE A 470 13.89 -31.81 48.00
N LEU A 471 13.39 -32.97 47.54
CA LEU A 471 12.51 -33.88 48.29
C LEU A 471 13.25 -35.12 48.85
#